data_AF-A0A1F8Y0N6-F1
#
_entry.id   AF-A0A1F8Y0N6-F1
#
_cell.length_a   1.000
_cell.length_b   1.000
_cell.length_c   1.000
_cell.angle_alpha   90.00
_cell.angle_beta   90.00
_cell.angle_gamma   90.00
#
_symmetry.space_group_name_H-M   'P 1'
#
loop_
_entity.id
_entity.type
_entity.pdbx_description
1 polymer ?
#
loop_
_entity_poly.entity_id
_entity_poly.type
_entity_poly.pdbx_seq_one_letter_code
_entity_poly.pdbx_strand_id
1 'polypeptide(L)'
;MRKVLQPKKLSDPRPRYSQAILTKGGSLLFIAGQTAVDENGNIVGKGDIEAQARQVFENIKTVLKAAGGTLDNLVKTTTYITDIKYREGLGRIRQEYYKKSAP
;
A
#
# COMPACT_ATOMS: atom_id res chain seq x y z
N MET A 1 -3.61 -5.76 -23.43
CA MET A 1 -2.29 -5.93 -22.78
C MET A 1 -2.45 -5.64 -21.29
N ARG A 2 -1.47 -6.00 -20.44
CA ARG A 2 -1.46 -5.55 -19.02
C ARG A 2 -1.26 -4.04 -18.95
N LYS A 3 -1.78 -3.37 -17.91
CA LYS A 3 -1.61 -1.92 -17.69
C LYS A 3 -0.68 -1.70 -16.50
N VAL A 4 0.42 -0.97 -16.71
CA VAL A 4 1.34 -0.56 -15.63
C VAL A 4 0.80 0.73 -15.00
N LEU A 5 0.79 0.79 -13.67
CA LEU A 5 0.37 1.96 -12.92
C LEU A 5 1.56 2.55 -12.15
N GLN A 6 1.80 3.84 -12.34
CA GLN A 6 2.84 4.62 -11.66
C GLN A 6 2.23 5.95 -11.20
N PRO A 7 1.53 5.97 -10.05
CA PRO A 7 0.93 7.20 -9.53
C PRO A 7 2.03 8.22 -9.19
N LYS A 8 1.89 9.47 -9.64
CA LYS A 8 2.88 10.54 -9.37
C LYS A 8 3.03 10.92 -7.89
N LYS A 9 2.08 10.52 -7.05
CA LYS A 9 2.08 10.78 -5.59
C LYS A 9 2.82 9.72 -4.77
N LEU A 10 3.61 8.88 -5.43
CA LEU A 10 4.46 7.87 -4.80
C LEU A 10 5.87 8.03 -5.33
N SER A 11 6.85 7.68 -4.51
CA SER A 11 8.24 7.56 -4.95
C SER A 11 8.32 6.63 -6.17
N ASP A 12 9.06 7.06 -7.20
CA ASP A 12 9.19 6.31 -8.45
C ASP A 12 10.32 5.27 -8.34
N PRO A 13 10.01 3.96 -8.34
CA PRO A 13 11.02 2.93 -8.12
C PRO A 13 11.75 2.47 -9.38
N ARG A 14 11.46 3.08 -10.54
CA ARG A 14 12.03 2.63 -11.82
C ARG A 14 13.56 2.86 -11.86
N PRO A 15 14.29 1.99 -12.58
CA PRO A 15 13.82 0.85 -13.39
C PRO A 15 13.58 -0.45 -12.59
N ARG A 16 13.72 -0.46 -11.27
CA ARG A 16 13.76 -1.70 -10.46
C ARG A 16 12.44 -2.48 -10.49
N TYR A 17 11.31 -1.79 -10.34
CA TYR A 17 9.97 -2.40 -10.37
C TYR A 17 8.89 -1.38 -10.75
N SER A 18 7.62 -1.82 -10.80
CA SER A 18 6.45 -0.97 -11.01
C SER A 18 5.58 -0.91 -9.76
N GLN A 19 4.99 0.25 -9.44
CA GLN A 19 4.13 0.39 -8.26
C GLN A 19 2.93 -0.58 -8.29
N ALA A 20 2.31 -0.77 -9.46
CA ALA A 20 1.35 -1.85 -9.66
C ALA A 20 1.20 -2.26 -11.14
N ILE A 21 0.63 -3.44 -11.33
CA ILE A 21 0.29 -4.00 -12.65
C ILE A 21 -1.14 -4.54 -12.60
N LEU A 22 -1.98 -4.01 -13.49
CA LEU A 22 -3.34 -4.50 -13.72
C LEU A 22 -3.33 -5.54 -14.85
N THR A 23 -3.89 -6.72 -14.59
CA THR A 23 -3.99 -7.81 -15.57
C THR A 23 -4.86 -7.44 -16.78
N LYS A 24 -4.60 -8.06 -17.93
CA LYS A 24 -5.48 -7.94 -19.12
C LYS A 24 -6.90 -8.41 -18.74
N GLY A 25 -7.92 -7.63 -19.06
CA GLY A 25 -9.31 -7.91 -18.65
C GLY A 25 -9.70 -7.32 -17.29
N GLY A 26 -8.76 -6.72 -16.54
CA GLY A 26 -9.05 -5.89 -15.37
C GLY A 26 -9.39 -6.64 -14.08
N SER A 27 -9.32 -7.98 -14.06
CA SER A 27 -9.80 -8.77 -12.91
C SER A 27 -8.90 -8.70 -11.68
N LEU A 28 -7.58 -8.54 -11.84
CA LEU A 28 -6.63 -8.52 -10.72
C LEU A 28 -5.61 -7.37 -10.84
N LEU A 29 -5.41 -6.68 -9.73
CA LEU A 29 -4.38 -5.66 -9.55
C LEU A 29 -3.31 -6.20 -8.60
N PHE A 30 -2.09 -6.34 -9.10
CA PHE A 30 -0.94 -6.69 -8.27
C PHE A 30 -0.21 -5.42 -7.84
N ILE A 31 -0.20 -5.13 -6.55
CA ILE A 31 0.45 -3.96 -5.95
C ILE A 31 1.81 -4.40 -5.40
N ALA A 32 2.87 -3.66 -5.76
CA ALA A 32 4.19 -3.89 -5.18
C ALA A 32 4.19 -3.56 -3.68
N GLY A 33 5.16 -4.11 -2.93
CA GLY A 33 5.29 -3.83 -1.50
C GLY A 33 5.31 -2.33 -1.22
N GLN A 34 4.37 -1.87 -0.40
CA GLN A 34 4.29 -0.48 0.03
C GLN A 34 4.97 -0.35 1.39
N THR A 35 5.90 0.62 1.49
CA THR A 35 6.62 0.96 2.72
C THR A 35 6.21 2.34 3.21
N ALA A 36 6.60 2.69 4.42
CA ALA A 36 6.34 3.99 5.04
C ALA A 36 7.27 5.09 4.49
N VAL A 37 7.31 5.22 3.16
CA VAL A 37 8.01 6.31 2.48
C VAL A 37 7.02 7.32 1.92
N ASP A 38 7.37 8.60 1.95
CA ASP A 38 6.62 9.65 1.26
C ASP A 38 6.90 9.64 -0.27
N GLU A 39 6.32 10.60 -0.99
CA GLU A 39 6.51 10.73 -2.44
C GLU A 39 7.96 11.05 -2.84
N ASN A 40 8.74 11.60 -1.92
CA ASN A 40 10.15 11.94 -2.11
C ASN A 40 11.09 10.79 -1.70
N GLY A 41 10.54 9.70 -1.15
CA GLY A 41 11.30 8.54 -0.68
C GLY A 41 11.81 8.65 0.76
N ASN A 42 11.40 9.67 1.52
CA ASN A 42 11.79 9.82 2.93
C ASN A 42 10.98 8.88 3.82
N ILE A 43 11.62 8.32 4.84
CA ILE A 43 10.94 7.47 5.83
C ILE A 43 10.05 8.33 6.73
N VAL A 44 8.76 8.03 6.75
CA VAL A 44 7.77 8.63 7.64
C VAL A 44 7.69 7.83 8.94
N GLY A 45 7.64 8.52 10.09
CA GLY A 45 7.37 7.86 11.38
C GLY A 45 8.48 6.92 11.88
N LYS A 46 9.76 7.29 11.75
CA LYS A 46 10.86 6.43 12.23
C LYS A 46 10.69 6.09 13.73
N GLY A 47 10.54 4.81 14.03
CA GLY A 47 10.31 4.31 15.40
C GLY A 47 8.85 4.31 15.85
N ASP A 48 7.94 4.87 15.04
CA ASP A 48 6.50 4.93 15.28
C ASP A 48 5.77 4.03 14.27
N ILE A 49 5.32 2.86 14.74
CA ILE A 49 4.62 1.90 13.90
C ILE A 49 3.28 2.43 13.39
N GLU A 50 2.58 3.26 14.18
CA GLU A 50 1.24 3.73 13.81
C GLU A 50 1.34 4.76 12.69
N ALA A 51 2.28 5.70 12.81
CA ALA A 51 2.60 6.64 11.73
C ALA A 51 3.08 5.91 10.46
N GLN A 52 3.92 4.88 10.60
CA GLN A 52 4.40 4.08 9.47
C GLN A 52 3.27 3.32 8.77
N ALA A 53 2.43 2.62 9.54
CA ALA A 53 1.30 1.88 9.00
C ALA A 53 0.32 2.80 8.27
N ARG A 54 0.06 4.00 8.83
CA ARG A 54 -0.80 5.00 8.20
C ARG A 54 -0.25 5.44 6.83
N GLN A 55 1.05 5.73 6.75
CA GLN A 55 1.69 6.07 5.48
C GLN A 55 1.59 4.93 4.46
N VAL A 56 1.80 3.67 4.88
CA VAL A 56 1.66 2.49 4.02
C VAL A 56 0.24 2.40 3.45
N PHE A 57 -0.79 2.60 4.27
CA PHE A 57 -2.18 2.55 3.81
C PHE A 57 -2.54 3.71 2.87
N GLU A 58 -2.02 4.92 3.11
CA GLU A 58 -2.19 6.03 2.16
C GLU A 58 -1.49 5.76 0.82
N ASN A 59 -0.34 5.10 0.85
CA ASN A 59 0.36 4.68 -0.36
C ASN A 59 -0.47 3.63 -1.13
N ILE A 60 -1.01 2.61 -0.45
CA ILE A 60 -1.90 1.61 -1.04
C ILE A 60 -3.16 2.27 -1.65
N LYS A 61 -3.80 3.20 -0.93
CA LYS A 61 -4.95 3.97 -1.45
C LYS A 61 -4.61 4.72 -2.72
N THR A 62 -3.43 5.32 -2.79
CA THR A 62 -2.95 6.05 -3.97
C THR A 62 -2.80 5.12 -5.18
N VAL A 63 -2.27 3.91 -4.99
CA VAL A 63 -2.20 2.89 -6.04
C VAL A 63 -3.59 2.44 -6.50
N LEU A 64 -4.48 2.11 -5.56
CA LEU A 64 -5.85 1.68 -5.87
C LEU A 64 -6.62 2.76 -6.64
N LYS A 65 -6.51 4.03 -6.23
CA LYS A 65 -7.14 5.15 -6.91
C LYS A 65 -6.65 5.30 -8.36
N ALA A 66 -5.38 5.04 -8.64
CA ALA A 66 -4.85 5.05 -10.01
C ALA A 66 -5.41 3.91 -10.88
N ALA A 67 -5.91 2.84 -10.27
CA ALA A 67 -6.65 1.77 -10.92
C ALA A 67 -8.18 2.03 -11.00
N GLY A 68 -8.67 3.12 -10.39
CA GLY A 68 -10.10 3.42 -10.28
C GLY A 68 -10.80 2.69 -9.11
N GLY A 69 -10.05 2.13 -8.17
CA GLY A 69 -10.57 1.38 -7.02
C GLY A 69 -10.41 2.09 -5.68
N THR A 70 -10.85 1.41 -4.63
CA THR A 70 -10.78 1.80 -3.22
C THR A 70 -10.25 0.63 -2.36
N LEU A 71 -10.07 0.86 -1.06
CA LEU A 71 -9.65 -0.19 -0.12
C LEU A 71 -10.64 -1.38 -0.06
N ASP A 72 -11.91 -1.16 -0.39
CA ASP A 72 -12.93 -2.22 -0.47
C ASP A 72 -12.63 -3.23 -1.58
N ASN A 73 -11.72 -2.92 -2.51
CA ASN A 73 -11.29 -3.85 -3.57
C ASN A 73 -10.13 -4.76 -3.14
N LEU A 74 -9.57 -4.60 -1.94
CA LEU A 74 -8.54 -5.50 -1.44
C LEU A 74 -9.15 -6.87 -1.15
N VAL A 75 -8.49 -7.93 -1.62
CA VAL A 75 -8.91 -9.33 -1.43
C VAL A 75 -7.86 -10.18 -0.72
N LYS A 76 -6.63 -9.67 -0.61
CA LYS A 76 -5.52 -10.30 0.12
C LYS A 76 -4.48 -9.24 0.44
N THR A 77 -3.89 -9.33 1.63
CA THR A 77 -2.66 -8.60 1.95
C THR A 77 -1.59 -9.52 2.52
N THR A 78 -0.34 -9.10 2.42
CA THR A 78 0.78 -9.74 3.12
C THR A 78 1.55 -8.63 3.80
N THR A 79 1.72 -8.74 5.12
CA THR A 79 2.35 -7.69 5.92
C THR A 79 3.57 -8.25 6.61
N TYR A 80 4.69 -7.57 6.40
CA TYR A 80 5.95 -7.82 7.07
C TYR A 80 6.15 -6.74 8.11
N ILE A 81 6.42 -7.15 9.35
CA ILE A 81 6.85 -6.27 10.45
C ILE A 81 8.24 -6.71 10.87
N THR A 82 9.08 -5.77 11.25
CA THR A 82 10.47 -6.04 11.64
C THR A 82 10.60 -6.64 13.04
N ASP A 83 9.60 -6.41 13.90
CA ASP A 83 9.55 -6.88 15.28
C ASP A 83 8.08 -7.13 15.65
N ILE A 84 7.82 -8.24 16.34
CA ILE A 84 6.48 -8.66 16.74
C ILE A 84 5.80 -7.67 17.68
N LYS A 85 6.56 -6.88 18.45
CA LYS A 85 6.01 -5.86 19.36
C LYS A 85 5.16 -4.81 18.63
N TYR A 86 5.40 -4.62 17.34
CA TYR A 86 4.67 -3.67 16.51
C TYR A 86 3.29 -4.16 16.05
N ARG A 87 2.96 -5.44 16.30
CA ARG A 87 1.71 -6.07 15.87
C ARG A 87 0.47 -5.33 16.36
N GLU A 88 0.46 -4.88 17.61
CA GLU A 88 -0.71 -4.21 18.19
C GLU A 88 -0.96 -2.83 17.59
N GLY A 89 0.09 -2.00 17.46
CA GLY A 89 -0.01 -0.68 16.83
C GLY A 89 -0.45 -0.78 15.37
N LEU A 90 0.12 -1.72 14.61
CA LEU A 90 -0.34 -2.04 13.25
C LEU A 90 -1.82 -2.47 13.24
N GLY A 91 -2.24 -3.28 14.22
CA GLY A 91 -3.61 -3.74 14.37
C GLY A 91 -4.61 -2.61 14.55
N ARG A 92 -4.28 -1.58 15.36
CA ARG A 92 -5.10 -0.38 15.53
C ARG A 92 -5.31 0.36 14.22
N ILE A 93 -4.22 0.63 13.49
CA ILE A 93 -4.31 1.31 12.21
C ILE A 93 -5.12 0.51 11.18
N ARG A 94 -4.95 -0.82 11.12
CA ARG A 94 -5.75 -1.67 10.22
C ARG A 94 -7.25 -1.50 10.43
N GLN A 95 -7.71 -1.38 11.67
CA GLN A 95 -9.13 -1.18 11.98
C GLN A 95 -9.67 0.15 11.45
N GLU A 96 -8.84 1.19 11.38
CA GLU A 96 -9.24 2.48 10.80
C GLU A 96 -9.45 2.41 9.29
N TYR A 97 -8.69 1.56 8.61
CA TYR A 97 -8.68 1.45 7.14
C TYR A 97 -9.62 0.36 6.60
N TYR A 98 -9.78 -0.76 7.30
CA TYR A 98 -10.68 -1.86 6.90
C TYR A 98 -12.09 -1.68 7.49
N LYS A 99 -12.81 -0.65 7.04
CA LYS A 99 -14.10 -0.25 7.64
C LYS A 99 -15.25 -1.22 7.40
N LYS A 100 -15.26 -1.94 6.28
CA LYS A 100 -16.35 -2.87 5.92
C LYS A 100 -15.98 -4.32 6.21
N SER A 101 -14.91 -4.78 5.56
CA SER A 101 -14.37 -6.12 5.71
C SER A 101 -12.86 -6.07 5.57
N ALA A 102 -12.16 -6.77 6.45
CA ALA A 102 -10.74 -7.02 6.24
C ALA A 102 -10.55 -8.06 5.11
N PRO A 103 -9.56 -7.87 4.23
CA PRO A 103 -9.16 -8.86 3.24
C PRO A 103 -8.39 -10.04 3.83
#